data_AF-A0A8U0U3Y4-F1
#
_entry.id   AF-A0A8U0U3Y4-F1
#
_cell.length_a   1.000
_cell.length_b   1.000
_cell.length_c   1.000
_cell.angle_alpha   90.00
_cell.angle_beta   90.00
_cell.angle_gamma   90.00
#
_symmetry.space_group_name_H-M   'P 1'
#
loop_
_entity.id
_entity.type
_entity.pdbx_description
1 polymer ?
#
loop_
_entity_poly.entity_id
_entity_poly.type
_entity_poly.pdbx_seq_one_letter_code
_entity_poly.pdbx_strand_id
1 'polypeptide(L)'
;MVPAERNQQQNNPTLTRRDRPPPSFARPDWYPGARRPTDVSQAAPDSGYTWSEAETAPEMTARDPRPDISELERWYYNFGQYPPQSADPEPQDTTHTRVEPVDSWKPEGKPFDSVEPVDSWKPEGKPFDSGFSVREQDSLPRADPEPVTQGDPNCKVDIAWLMDGSWSIGKRRFKIQKDFLAEVAQVINVGVAGPMMGVIQYGDDPVTEFSLKAYTNSRELKPAVDKITQKGGMSNVGKALSYINKHYFSDANGNRGGAPNVAVVLVDGWPTDKVEEASRQARESGINIFFVTIEGPDENEKQNVVEPNFVDKAVCRTNGFYSLPVSSWFALRKAVQPLVKRVCDTDRLVCSKTCLNANDIAFVIDGSSSVGTGNFRTVLQFVANITREFEISDTDTRVGAVQYTYEQRLEFAFGQHNNKADLLNAIKRINYWSGGTSTGAAITYAAEQLFSKSKPNKRKIMIVITDGRSYDDVRAPALAVHRQGVIAYSIGIAWAAQDELEYIATDPDKEHSYFVDEFDSLYKFVPKVVNNICQEFNSQPRN
;
A
#
# COMPACT_ATOMS: atom_id res chain seq x y z
N MET A 1 2.83 82.20 1.32
CA MET A 1 2.05 82.36 0.08
C MET A 1 1.96 80.99 -0.60
N VAL A 2 0.73 80.64 -0.98
CA VAL A 2 0.16 79.42 -1.62
C VAL A 2 0.59 79.35 -3.10
N PRO A 3 0.67 78.15 -3.78
CA PRO A 3 -0.44 77.29 -4.28
C PRO A 3 -0.31 75.79 -3.89
N ALA A 4 -1.31 75.00 -3.45
CA ALA A 4 -2.63 74.58 -3.99
C ALA A 4 -2.51 73.78 -5.30
N GLU A 5 -3.06 72.58 -5.59
CA GLU A 5 -3.97 71.55 -5.04
C GLU A 5 -3.61 70.24 -5.84
N ARG A 6 -3.89 68.97 -5.50
CA ARG A 6 -5.16 68.30 -5.16
C ARG A 6 -4.85 66.82 -4.85
N ASN A 7 -5.35 66.31 -3.72
CA ASN A 7 -5.38 64.89 -3.35
C ASN A 7 -6.78 64.33 -3.65
N GLN A 8 -6.88 63.12 -4.21
CA GLN A 8 -8.15 62.37 -4.29
C GLN A 8 -8.05 61.06 -3.51
N GLN A 9 -8.72 61.05 -2.35
CA GLN A 9 -9.22 59.85 -1.68
C GLN A 9 -10.53 59.42 -2.36
N GLN A 10 -10.70 58.12 -2.63
CA GLN A 10 -11.98 57.54 -3.02
C GLN A 10 -12.59 56.78 -1.85
N ASN A 11 -13.84 57.15 -1.56
CA ASN A 11 -14.72 56.65 -0.52
C ASN A 11 -15.28 55.26 -0.84
N ASN A 12 -15.38 54.43 0.19
CA ASN A 12 -16.24 53.24 0.26
C ASN A 12 -17.73 53.63 0.23
N PRO A 13 -18.57 52.95 -0.56
CA PRO A 13 -20.01 52.94 -0.35
C PRO A 13 -20.45 51.69 0.41
N THR A 14 -21.09 51.94 1.56
CA THR A 14 -21.98 51.04 2.28
C THR A 14 -23.21 50.71 1.42
N LEU A 15 -23.45 49.42 1.16
CA LEU A 15 -24.69 48.92 0.58
C LEU A 15 -25.35 47.90 1.51
N THR A 16 -26.60 48.21 1.81
CA THR A 16 -27.53 47.54 2.71
C THR A 16 -27.87 46.10 2.30
N ARG A 17 -27.84 45.21 3.29
CA ARG A 17 -28.29 43.81 3.25
C ARG A 17 -29.74 43.71 2.80
N ARG A 18 -29.98 43.12 1.63
CA ARG A 18 -31.30 42.69 1.16
C ARG A 18 -31.46 41.21 1.52
N ASP A 19 -32.39 40.92 2.43
CA ASP A 19 -32.79 39.55 2.76
C ASP A 19 -33.49 38.90 1.57
N ARG A 20 -32.98 37.74 1.14
CA ARG A 20 -33.70 36.77 0.29
C ARG A 20 -34.11 35.59 1.18
N PRO A 21 -35.38 35.16 1.17
CA PRO A 21 -35.79 33.95 1.88
C PRO A 21 -35.27 32.70 1.16
N PRO A 22 -34.99 31.60 1.89
CA PRO A 22 -34.56 30.35 1.28
C PRO A 22 -35.73 29.64 0.55
N PRO A 23 -35.43 28.80 -0.46
CA PRO A 23 -36.45 28.03 -1.17
C PRO A 23 -37.04 26.94 -0.26
N SER A 24 -38.37 26.91 -0.17
CA SER A 24 -39.14 25.86 0.49
C SER A 24 -39.18 24.60 -0.40
N PHE A 25 -38.54 23.53 0.04
CA PHE A 25 -38.77 22.19 -0.50
C PHE A 25 -39.69 21.39 0.43
N ALA A 26 -40.69 20.75 -0.19
CA ALA A 26 -41.80 20.06 0.44
C ALA A 26 -41.36 18.83 1.25
N ARG A 27 -41.96 18.65 2.43
CA ARG A 27 -41.86 17.44 3.24
C ARG A 27 -42.78 16.34 2.67
N PRO A 28 -42.35 15.07 2.63
CA PRO A 28 -43.28 13.96 2.47
C PRO A 28 -43.99 13.70 3.80
N ASP A 29 -45.32 13.78 3.78
CA ASP A 29 -46.19 13.37 4.89
C ASP A 29 -46.16 11.85 5.04
N TRP A 30 -45.70 11.36 6.19
CA TRP A 30 -46.00 10.00 6.66
C TRP A 30 -46.64 10.09 8.04
N TYR A 31 -47.97 9.99 8.07
CA TYR A 31 -48.73 9.74 9.30
C TYR A 31 -48.47 8.32 9.81
N PRO A 32 -48.18 8.12 11.12
CA PRO A 32 -48.31 6.82 11.74
C PRO A 32 -49.76 6.59 12.18
N GLY A 33 -50.43 5.64 11.53
CA GLY A 33 -51.73 5.13 11.97
C GLY A 33 -51.59 4.26 13.21
N ALA A 34 -52.35 4.60 14.26
CA ALA A 34 -52.51 3.78 15.46
C ALA A 34 -53.16 2.42 15.14
N ARG A 35 -52.62 1.34 15.72
CA ARG A 35 -53.37 0.09 15.95
C ARG A 35 -53.19 -0.37 17.40
N ARG A 36 -54.31 -0.85 17.92
CA ARG A 36 -54.64 -1.24 19.30
C ARG A 36 -54.05 -2.60 19.71
N PRO A 37 -54.02 -2.91 21.03
CA PRO A 37 -53.39 -4.09 21.60
C PRO A 37 -54.31 -5.32 21.58
N THR A 38 -53.73 -6.52 21.56
CA THR A 38 -54.43 -7.78 21.87
C THR A 38 -53.56 -8.65 22.77
N ASP A 39 -54.02 -8.75 24.01
CA ASP A 39 -54.06 -9.88 24.96
C ASP A 39 -53.04 -11.03 24.91
N VAL A 40 -52.28 -11.10 26.01
CA VAL A 40 -52.21 -12.18 27.01
C VAL A 40 -52.59 -13.60 26.57
N SER A 41 -51.61 -14.50 26.69
CA SER A 41 -51.84 -15.84 27.26
C SER A 41 -50.56 -16.37 27.91
N GLN A 42 -50.64 -16.59 29.23
CA GLN A 42 -49.67 -17.29 30.06
C GLN A 42 -49.61 -18.78 29.70
N ALA A 43 -48.40 -19.38 29.75
CA ALA A 43 -48.20 -20.76 30.18
C ALA A 43 -46.70 -21.03 30.45
N ALA A 44 -46.35 -21.13 31.73
CA ALA A 44 -45.34 -22.05 32.29
C ALA A 44 -46.13 -22.99 33.24
N PRO A 45 -45.68 -24.19 33.67
CA PRO A 45 -44.30 -24.61 34.00
C PRO A 45 -43.94 -26.02 33.42
N ASP A 46 -42.75 -26.60 33.55
CA ASP A 46 -42.16 -27.30 34.72
C ASP A 46 -40.75 -27.77 34.31
N SER A 47 -39.68 -27.50 35.06
CA SER A 47 -39.15 -28.28 36.21
C SER A 47 -38.78 -29.74 35.87
N GLY A 48 -37.48 -30.06 35.92
CA GLY A 48 -36.98 -31.41 35.66
C GLY A 48 -35.45 -31.54 35.65
N TYR A 49 -34.81 -31.36 36.81
CA TYR A 49 -33.45 -31.85 37.05
C TYR A 49 -33.47 -33.39 37.14
N THR A 50 -32.56 -34.07 36.46
CA THR A 50 -32.01 -35.36 36.91
C THR A 50 -30.57 -35.53 36.42
N TRP A 51 -29.67 -35.74 37.38
CA TRP A 51 -28.31 -36.27 37.19
C TRP A 51 -28.33 -37.76 37.58
N SER A 52 -27.63 -38.59 36.82
CA SER A 52 -27.17 -39.93 37.20
C SER A 52 -25.97 -40.25 36.31
N GLU A 53 -24.76 -40.14 36.85
CA GLU A 53 -23.97 -41.20 37.50
C GLU A 53 -23.13 -42.01 36.51
N ALA A 54 -21.88 -42.14 36.89
CA ALA A 54 -20.78 -42.70 36.14
C ALA A 54 -20.75 -44.23 36.24
N GLU A 55 -20.39 -44.89 35.15
CA GLU A 55 -19.87 -46.26 35.16
C GLU A 55 -18.50 -46.31 34.48
N THR A 56 -17.60 -47.06 35.12
CA THR A 56 -16.19 -47.27 34.84
C THR A 56 -15.90 -48.36 33.79
N ALA A 57 -15.03 -48.03 32.80
CA ALA A 57 -13.94 -48.82 32.16
C ALA A 57 -14.27 -50.18 31.46
N PRO A 58 -13.59 -50.58 30.33
CA PRO A 58 -12.12 -50.71 30.26
C PRO A 58 -11.42 -50.40 28.91
N GLU A 59 -10.09 -50.42 28.98
CA GLU A 59 -9.07 -50.23 27.94
C GLU A 59 -9.37 -50.84 26.56
N MET A 60 -9.16 -50.04 25.50
CA MET A 60 -8.65 -50.53 24.21
C MET A 60 -7.67 -49.52 23.59
N THR A 61 -6.54 -50.06 23.16
CA THR A 61 -5.44 -49.42 22.46
C THR A 61 -5.87 -48.96 21.06
N ALA A 62 -5.75 -47.67 20.75
CA ALA A 62 -5.77 -47.22 19.35
C ALA A 62 -5.09 -45.85 19.17
N ARG A 63 -4.13 -45.87 18.24
CA ARG A 63 -3.43 -44.79 17.52
C ARG A 63 -4.05 -43.39 17.64
N ASP A 64 -3.20 -42.48 18.06
CA ASP A 64 -3.32 -41.02 18.07
C ASP A 64 -3.48 -40.44 16.65
N PRO A 65 -4.65 -39.89 16.25
CA PRO A 65 -4.70 -38.84 15.26
C PRO A 65 -4.68 -37.52 16.03
N ARG A 66 -3.59 -36.74 15.90
CA ARG A 66 -3.59 -35.34 16.34
C ARG A 66 -4.91 -34.69 15.85
N PRO A 67 -5.76 -34.14 16.72
CA PRO A 67 -6.92 -33.42 16.26
C PRO A 67 -6.43 -32.24 15.42
N ASP A 68 -7.06 -32.04 14.27
CA ASP A 68 -6.86 -30.83 13.48
C ASP A 68 -7.27 -29.65 14.37
N ILE A 69 -6.28 -28.84 14.77
CA ILE A 69 -6.50 -27.68 15.63
C ILE A 69 -7.53 -26.77 14.95
N SER A 70 -8.56 -26.40 15.71
CA SER A 70 -9.65 -25.57 15.19
C SER A 70 -9.12 -24.22 14.68
N GLU A 71 -9.80 -23.58 13.73
CA GLU A 71 -9.40 -22.24 13.26
C GLU A 71 -9.30 -21.22 14.41
N LEU A 72 -10.14 -21.38 15.45
CA LEU A 72 -10.08 -20.61 16.69
C LEU A 72 -8.79 -20.88 17.49
N GLU A 73 -8.36 -22.13 17.58
CA GLU A 73 -7.07 -22.47 18.24
C GLU A 73 -5.89 -21.95 17.43
N ARG A 74 -5.87 -22.10 16.09
CA ARG A 74 -4.85 -21.49 15.23
C ARG A 74 -4.79 -19.98 15.42
N TRP A 75 -5.96 -19.35 15.53
CA TRP A 75 -6.12 -17.93 15.82
C TRP A 75 -5.56 -17.53 17.20
N TYR A 76 -5.83 -18.33 18.22
CA TYR A 76 -5.35 -18.10 19.59
C TYR A 76 -3.84 -18.34 19.74
N TYR A 77 -3.27 -19.36 19.08
CA TYR A 77 -1.85 -19.73 19.16
C TYR A 77 -0.90 -18.85 18.34
N ASN A 78 -1.37 -18.16 17.29
CA ASN A 78 -0.60 -17.10 16.61
C ASN A 78 -0.30 -15.87 17.50
N PHE A 79 -0.79 -15.86 18.73
CA PHE A 79 -0.46 -14.90 19.77
C PHE A 79 0.82 -15.25 20.55
N GLY A 80 1.38 -16.46 20.39
CA GLY A 80 2.55 -16.92 21.15
C GLY A 80 3.48 -17.84 20.35
N GLN A 81 4.48 -17.25 19.70
CA GLN A 81 5.89 -17.70 19.68
C GLN A 81 6.72 -16.77 18.77
N TYR A 82 7.75 -16.13 19.32
CA TYR A 82 9.00 -15.84 18.60
C TYR A 82 10.14 -16.34 19.51
N PRO A 83 11.22 -16.91 18.94
CA PRO A 83 12.27 -17.57 19.71
C PRO A 83 13.14 -16.55 20.47
N PRO A 84 13.83 -16.98 21.55
CA PRO A 84 14.72 -16.10 22.30
C PRO A 84 15.88 -15.60 21.43
N GLN A 85 16.23 -14.33 21.64
CA GLN A 85 17.39 -13.64 21.08
C GLN A 85 18.67 -14.45 21.35
N SER A 86 19.45 -14.70 20.30
CA SER A 86 20.82 -15.18 20.40
C SER A 86 21.70 -14.09 21.02
N ALA A 87 22.36 -14.43 22.13
CA ALA A 87 23.38 -13.62 22.75
C ALA A 87 24.58 -13.39 21.80
N ASP A 88 25.16 -12.19 21.89
CA ASP A 88 26.43 -11.82 21.27
C ASP A 88 27.57 -12.78 21.67
N PRO A 89 28.58 -12.96 20.80
CA PRO A 89 29.91 -13.30 21.26
C PRO A 89 30.92 -12.20 20.90
N GLU A 90 31.58 -11.67 21.94
CA GLU A 90 32.86 -10.95 21.82
C GLU A 90 34.02 -11.91 21.44
N PRO A 91 35.16 -11.39 20.93
CA PRO A 91 36.08 -12.12 20.07
C PRO A 91 37.32 -12.64 20.80
N GLN A 92 37.80 -13.85 20.44
CA GLN A 92 39.17 -14.29 20.72
C GLN A 92 39.77 -15.13 19.57
N ASP A 93 40.65 -14.46 18.84
CA ASP A 93 42.05 -14.78 18.51
C ASP A 93 42.58 -16.24 18.32
N THR A 94 43.53 -16.31 17.39
CA THR A 94 44.64 -17.26 17.17
C THR A 94 44.45 -18.56 16.35
N THR A 95 45.06 -18.51 15.15
CA THR A 95 46.03 -19.47 14.56
C THR A 95 45.71 -20.98 14.50
N HIS A 96 45.67 -21.54 13.29
CA HIS A 96 46.73 -22.42 12.74
C HIS A 96 46.35 -23.09 11.40
N THR A 97 47.13 -22.74 10.38
CA THR A 97 47.76 -23.57 9.33
C THR A 97 47.21 -24.97 8.93
N ARG A 98 47.01 -25.13 7.60
CA ARG A 98 47.73 -26.06 6.67
C ARG A 98 46.97 -27.24 6.03
N VAL A 99 47.18 -27.35 4.71
CA VAL A 99 47.30 -28.55 3.81
C VAL A 99 46.06 -29.08 3.06
N GLU A 100 46.09 -28.90 1.74
CA GLU A 100 45.48 -29.75 0.68
C GLU A 100 46.27 -31.07 0.45
N PRO A 101 45.69 -32.15 -0.11
CA PRO A 101 46.00 -32.43 -1.52
C PRO A 101 44.92 -33.14 -2.39
N VAL A 102 44.88 -32.70 -3.65
CA VAL A 102 44.70 -33.32 -4.99
C VAL A 102 44.73 -34.87 -5.11
N ASP A 103 43.83 -35.44 -5.94
CA ASP A 103 44.06 -36.39 -7.09
C ASP A 103 42.74 -37.11 -7.51
N SER A 104 42.15 -36.95 -8.70
CA SER A 104 42.45 -37.43 -10.09
C SER A 104 41.72 -38.74 -10.50
N TRP A 105 41.47 -38.90 -11.83
CA TRP A 105 41.12 -40.11 -12.63
C TRP A 105 39.70 -40.28 -13.27
N LYS A 106 39.69 -40.33 -14.62
CA LYS A 106 38.77 -40.99 -15.62
C LYS A 106 39.55 -42.22 -16.22
N PRO A 107 39.13 -43.04 -17.25
CA PRO A 107 37.98 -43.02 -18.20
C PRO A 107 37.33 -44.40 -18.66
N GLU A 108 36.29 -44.29 -19.51
CA GLU A 108 35.88 -45.08 -20.73
C GLU A 108 35.27 -46.51 -20.76
N GLY A 109 34.25 -46.69 -21.65
CA GLY A 109 33.79 -47.98 -22.25
C GLY A 109 32.35 -48.02 -22.85
N LYS A 110 32.21 -48.21 -24.18
CA LYS A 110 30.98 -48.48 -25.04
C LYS A 110 30.79 -50.03 -25.25
N PRO A 111 29.78 -50.65 -25.97
CA PRO A 111 29.13 -50.27 -27.27
C PRO A 111 27.66 -50.74 -27.65
N PHE A 112 27.15 -50.23 -28.81
CA PHE A 112 26.22 -50.73 -29.92
C PHE A 112 24.92 -51.55 -29.60
N ASP A 113 23.78 -51.56 -30.34
CA ASP A 113 23.50 -51.52 -31.80
C ASP A 113 21.97 -51.39 -32.16
N SER A 114 21.64 -51.21 -33.45
CA SER A 114 20.41 -51.59 -34.22
C SER A 114 19.61 -50.51 -35.01
N VAL A 115 19.10 -50.94 -36.18
CA VAL A 115 18.85 -50.23 -37.47
C VAL A 115 17.38 -50.39 -37.92
N GLU A 116 16.90 -49.50 -38.82
CA GLU A 116 15.57 -49.40 -39.48
C GLU A 116 15.05 -50.64 -40.25
N PRO A 117 13.79 -50.61 -40.74
CA PRO A 117 13.60 -50.42 -42.19
C PRO A 117 12.35 -49.64 -42.67
N VAL A 118 12.43 -49.15 -43.91
CA VAL A 118 11.37 -48.57 -44.77
C VAL A 118 10.88 -49.65 -45.78
N ASP A 119 9.58 -49.74 -46.11
CA ASP A 119 9.01 -49.46 -47.46
C ASP A 119 7.57 -49.97 -47.74
N SER A 120 6.92 -49.25 -48.68
CA SER A 120 5.88 -49.67 -49.66
C SER A 120 4.39 -49.84 -49.25
N TRP A 121 3.49 -49.07 -49.89
CA TRP A 121 2.49 -49.50 -50.91
C TRP A 121 1.51 -48.34 -51.27
N LYS A 122 1.32 -48.11 -52.59
CA LYS A 122 0.26 -47.28 -53.22
C LYS A 122 -0.64 -48.18 -54.09
N PRO A 123 -1.81 -47.70 -54.52
CA PRO A 123 -2.21 -47.92 -55.91
C PRO A 123 -2.66 -46.64 -56.64
N GLU A 124 -2.40 -46.61 -57.95
CA GLU A 124 -2.79 -45.58 -58.93
C GLU A 124 -4.02 -45.99 -59.76
N GLY A 125 -4.69 -44.98 -60.32
CA GLY A 125 -5.37 -45.01 -61.63
C GLY A 125 -6.53 -44.00 -61.70
N LYS A 126 -6.82 -43.23 -62.77
CA LYS A 126 -6.24 -42.92 -64.10
C LYS A 126 -7.00 -41.64 -64.62
N PRO A 127 -6.62 -41.02 -65.77
CA PRO A 127 -6.67 -39.56 -65.99
C PRO A 127 -7.64 -39.08 -67.11
N PHE A 128 -7.63 -37.75 -67.34
CA PHE A 128 -8.27 -36.88 -68.37
C PHE A 128 -9.57 -36.16 -67.98
N ASP A 129 -9.47 -34.84 -67.78
CA ASP A 129 -10.10 -33.89 -68.71
C ASP A 129 -9.39 -32.52 -68.66
N SER A 130 -9.36 -31.84 -69.80
CA SER A 130 -8.61 -30.64 -70.16
C SER A 130 -9.41 -29.35 -70.02
N GLY A 131 -8.78 -28.22 -69.65
CA GLY A 131 -9.35 -26.90 -69.97
C GLY A 131 -8.86 -25.67 -69.18
N PHE A 132 -8.09 -24.82 -69.86
CA PHE A 132 -8.06 -23.34 -69.77
C PHE A 132 -7.63 -22.58 -68.49
N SER A 133 -6.37 -22.13 -68.54
CA SER A 133 -5.78 -20.83 -68.15
C SER A 133 -6.63 -19.76 -67.43
N VAL A 134 -6.11 -19.24 -66.30
CA VAL A 134 -5.83 -17.79 -66.05
C VAL A 134 -4.63 -17.68 -65.12
N ARG A 135 -3.73 -16.73 -65.41
CA ARG A 135 -2.49 -16.40 -64.70
C ARG A 135 -2.71 -16.07 -63.22
N GLU A 136 -1.97 -16.75 -62.35
CA GLU A 136 -1.77 -16.36 -60.96
C GLU A 136 -0.47 -15.53 -60.88
N GLN A 137 -0.60 -14.28 -60.45
CA GLN A 137 0.52 -13.40 -60.16
C GLN A 137 0.74 -13.50 -58.65
N ASP A 138 1.86 -14.10 -58.25
CA ASP A 138 2.29 -14.28 -56.85
C ASP A 138 2.12 -12.98 -56.05
N SER A 139 1.13 -12.95 -55.16
CA SER A 139 1.06 -11.99 -54.07
C SER A 139 1.90 -12.53 -52.91
N LEU A 140 2.99 -11.84 -52.59
CA LEU A 140 3.79 -12.03 -51.38
C LEU A 140 2.88 -12.13 -50.14
N PRO A 141 3.21 -12.97 -49.13
CA PRO A 141 2.45 -13.00 -47.90
C PRO A 141 2.56 -11.64 -47.20
N ARG A 142 1.41 -10.98 -46.98
CA ARG A 142 1.33 -9.90 -46.00
C ARG A 142 1.67 -10.52 -44.64
N ALA A 143 2.76 -10.07 -44.04
CA ALA A 143 3.01 -10.33 -42.63
C ALA A 143 1.80 -9.78 -41.84
N ASP A 144 1.10 -10.65 -41.12
CA ASP A 144 0.13 -10.22 -40.13
C ASP A 144 0.84 -9.27 -39.14
N PRO A 145 0.26 -8.11 -38.80
CA PRO A 145 0.87 -7.23 -37.82
C PRO A 145 0.97 -7.98 -36.49
N GLU A 146 2.19 -8.16 -35.99
CA GLU A 146 2.43 -8.71 -34.67
C GLU A 146 1.55 -8.01 -33.63
N PRO A 147 0.97 -8.73 -32.66
CA PRO A 147 0.09 -8.13 -31.67
C PRO A 147 0.85 -7.02 -30.93
N VAL A 148 0.30 -5.80 -30.97
CA VAL A 148 0.84 -4.65 -30.24
C VAL A 148 0.83 -5.00 -28.76
N THR A 149 2.01 -5.06 -28.15
CA THR A 149 2.15 -5.45 -26.75
C THR A 149 1.49 -4.39 -25.87
N GLN A 150 0.48 -4.79 -25.09
CA GLN A 150 -0.25 -3.86 -24.20
C GLN A 150 0.45 -3.67 -22.84
N GLY A 151 1.63 -4.28 -22.66
CA GLY A 151 2.44 -4.31 -21.45
C GLY A 151 2.17 -5.51 -20.54
N ASP A 152 3.11 -5.81 -19.63
CA ASP A 152 2.96 -6.94 -18.69
C ASP A 152 1.98 -6.55 -17.55
N PRO A 153 0.79 -7.18 -17.45
CA PRO A 153 -0.18 -6.86 -16.42
C PRO A 153 0.29 -7.19 -15.00
N ASN A 154 1.29 -8.06 -14.84
CA ASN A 154 1.88 -8.37 -13.53
C ASN A 154 2.80 -7.25 -13.02
N CYS A 155 3.21 -6.32 -13.89
CA CYS A 155 4.05 -5.17 -13.55
C CYS A 155 3.27 -3.86 -13.78
N LYS A 156 2.19 -3.66 -13.03
CA LYS A 156 1.35 -2.46 -13.15
C LYS A 156 1.88 -1.32 -12.26
N VAL A 157 2.86 -0.58 -12.76
CA VAL A 157 3.51 0.55 -12.06
C VAL A 157 3.59 1.80 -12.94
N ASP A 158 3.61 2.98 -12.31
CA ASP A 158 3.73 4.28 -12.99
C ASP A 158 5.14 4.84 -12.74
N ILE A 159 5.97 4.86 -13.78
CA ILE A 159 7.41 5.12 -13.67
C ILE A 159 7.76 6.50 -14.23
N ALA A 160 8.26 7.38 -13.36
CA ALA A 160 8.90 8.63 -13.73
C ALA A 160 10.42 8.46 -13.75
N TRP A 161 11.03 8.61 -14.92
CA TRP A 161 12.48 8.63 -15.06
C TRP A 161 13.01 10.04 -14.87
N LEU A 162 13.86 10.23 -13.86
CA LEU A 162 14.65 11.44 -13.67
C LEU A 162 16.00 11.23 -14.36
N MET A 163 16.08 11.71 -15.60
CA MET A 163 17.26 11.68 -16.47
C MET A 163 18.16 12.89 -16.13
N ASP A 164 19.43 12.64 -15.82
CA ASP A 164 20.40 13.70 -15.63
C ASP A 164 20.70 14.37 -16.98
N GLY A 165 20.36 15.65 -17.10
CA GLY A 165 20.62 16.49 -18.26
C GLY A 165 21.76 17.47 -18.04
N SER A 166 22.42 17.46 -16.88
CA SER A 166 23.45 18.43 -16.48
C SER A 166 24.68 18.40 -17.38
N TRP A 167 25.59 19.37 -17.25
CA TRP A 167 26.80 19.40 -18.08
C TRP A 167 27.89 18.40 -17.67
N SER A 168 27.84 17.82 -16.45
CA SER A 168 28.86 16.88 -15.94
C SER A 168 28.98 15.61 -16.78
N ILE A 169 27.85 15.06 -17.23
CA ILE A 169 27.82 13.83 -18.03
C ILE A 169 28.41 14.02 -19.44
N GLY A 170 28.25 15.21 -20.04
CA GLY A 170 28.58 15.44 -21.45
C GLY A 170 27.78 14.60 -22.48
N LYS A 171 27.89 14.97 -23.76
CA LYS A 171 27.04 14.45 -24.84
C LYS A 171 27.16 12.93 -25.08
N ARG A 172 28.34 12.35 -24.88
CA ARG A 172 28.59 10.91 -25.13
C ARG A 172 27.89 10.05 -24.07
N ARG A 173 28.04 10.39 -22.79
CA ARG A 173 27.40 9.66 -21.69
C ARG A 173 25.89 9.90 -21.67
N PHE A 174 25.43 11.10 -22.04
CA PHE A 174 24.00 11.37 -22.25
C PHE A 174 23.37 10.41 -23.29
N LYS A 175 24.08 10.12 -24.39
CA LYS A 175 23.61 9.12 -25.35
C LYS A 175 23.50 7.72 -24.74
N ILE A 176 24.49 7.29 -23.94
CA ILE A 176 24.44 6.00 -23.22
C ILE A 176 23.23 5.96 -22.27
N GLN A 177 22.92 7.07 -21.60
CA GLN A 177 21.75 7.19 -20.73
C GLN A 177 20.44 6.98 -21.50
N LYS A 178 20.30 7.61 -22.68
CA LYS A 178 19.15 7.41 -23.57
C LYS A 178 19.02 5.96 -24.03
N ASP A 179 20.12 5.35 -24.48
CA ASP A 179 20.13 3.96 -24.92
C ASP A 179 19.68 3.01 -23.78
N PHE A 180 20.13 3.27 -22.55
CA PHE A 180 19.70 2.54 -21.36
C PHE A 180 18.19 2.67 -21.09
N LEU A 181 17.63 3.88 -21.10
CA LEU A 181 16.19 4.08 -20.93
C LEU A 181 15.39 3.33 -21.99
N ALA A 182 15.84 3.39 -23.26
CA ALA A 182 15.19 2.69 -24.35
C ALA A 182 15.22 1.17 -24.15
N GLU A 183 16.34 0.61 -23.69
CA GLU A 183 16.45 -0.82 -23.39
C GLU A 183 15.55 -1.23 -22.21
N VAL A 184 15.50 -0.44 -21.13
CA VAL A 184 14.61 -0.71 -20.00
C VAL A 184 13.15 -0.66 -20.44
N ALA A 185 12.74 0.33 -21.24
CA ALA A 185 11.38 0.45 -21.76
C ALA A 185 10.94 -0.79 -22.58
N GLN A 186 11.89 -1.40 -23.31
CA GLN A 186 11.66 -2.63 -24.06
C GLN A 186 11.55 -3.84 -23.13
N VAL A 187 12.49 -4.00 -22.17
CA VAL A 187 12.52 -5.16 -21.27
C VAL A 187 11.33 -5.18 -20.32
N ILE A 188 10.92 -4.02 -19.79
CA ILE A 188 9.76 -3.91 -18.91
C ILE A 188 8.43 -4.00 -19.68
N ASN A 189 8.49 -3.97 -21.01
CA ASN A 189 7.33 -4.01 -21.89
C ASN A 189 6.30 -2.91 -21.53
N VAL A 190 6.68 -1.65 -21.69
CA VAL A 190 5.78 -0.51 -21.38
C VAL A 190 4.49 -0.59 -22.18
N GLY A 191 3.36 -0.44 -21.49
CA GLY A 191 2.05 -0.37 -22.12
C GLY A 191 0.92 -0.10 -21.13
N VAL A 192 -0.26 0.25 -21.66
CA VAL A 192 -1.42 0.71 -20.86
C VAL A 192 -1.95 -0.33 -19.86
N ALA A 193 -1.84 -1.62 -20.18
CA ALA A 193 -2.25 -2.71 -19.30
C ALA A 193 -1.18 -3.06 -18.25
N GLY A 194 0.07 -2.66 -18.48
CA GLY A 194 1.22 -2.96 -17.63
C GLY A 194 1.90 -1.70 -17.08
N PRO A 195 3.22 -1.57 -17.21
CA PRO A 195 3.96 -0.42 -16.69
C PRO A 195 3.80 0.78 -17.62
N MET A 196 3.53 1.96 -17.06
CA MET A 196 3.57 3.23 -17.78
C MET A 196 4.89 3.95 -17.49
N MET A 197 5.43 4.63 -18.49
CA MET A 197 6.72 5.28 -18.40
C MET A 197 6.65 6.69 -18.94
N GLY A 198 7.24 7.62 -18.20
CA GLY A 198 7.53 8.94 -18.72
C GLY A 198 8.88 9.47 -18.24
N VAL A 199 9.36 10.50 -18.92
CA VAL A 199 10.74 10.98 -18.78
C VAL A 199 10.74 12.46 -18.46
N ILE A 200 11.51 12.80 -17.43
CA ILE A 200 11.81 14.15 -17.00
C ILE A 200 13.32 14.30 -17.04
N GLN A 201 13.76 15.35 -17.71
CA GLN A 201 15.15 15.73 -17.71
C GLN A 201 15.38 16.79 -16.64
N TYR A 202 16.33 16.57 -15.75
CA TYR A 202 16.70 17.57 -14.74
C TYR A 202 18.08 18.15 -15.00
N GLY A 203 18.25 19.39 -14.57
CA GLY A 203 19.46 20.19 -14.72
C GLY A 203 19.39 21.30 -13.67
N ASP A 204 19.45 22.55 -14.12
CA ASP A 204 19.10 23.68 -13.25
C ASP A 204 17.63 23.63 -12.79
N ASP A 205 16.73 23.34 -13.74
CA ASP A 205 15.30 23.16 -13.51
C ASP A 205 14.78 21.91 -14.26
N PRO A 206 13.87 21.13 -13.66
CA PRO A 206 13.33 19.91 -14.27
C PRO A 206 12.32 20.23 -15.38
N VAL A 207 12.40 19.49 -16.48
CA VAL A 207 11.50 19.60 -17.64
C VAL A 207 10.94 18.23 -17.99
N THR A 208 9.61 18.15 -18.11
CA THR A 208 8.95 16.95 -18.63
C THR A 208 9.19 16.82 -20.13
N GLU A 209 9.90 15.78 -20.56
CA GLU A 209 10.09 15.46 -21.99
C GLU A 209 8.84 14.78 -22.54
N PHE A 210 8.26 13.85 -21.76
CA PHE A 210 6.93 13.31 -22.02
C PHE A 210 6.30 12.71 -20.75
N SER A 211 4.97 12.73 -20.70
CA SER A 211 4.17 12.24 -19.56
C SER A 211 3.86 10.74 -19.68
N LEU A 212 3.31 10.15 -18.61
CA LEU A 212 2.99 8.71 -18.52
C LEU A 212 2.02 8.24 -19.60
N LYS A 213 1.11 9.12 -20.04
CA LYS A 213 0.11 8.83 -21.08
C LYS A 213 0.57 9.12 -22.51
N ALA A 214 1.76 9.69 -22.70
CA ALA A 214 2.20 10.14 -24.02
C ALA A 214 2.43 9.00 -25.00
N TYR A 215 2.93 7.86 -24.49
CA TYR A 215 3.22 6.67 -25.28
C TYR A 215 2.56 5.46 -24.64
N THR A 216 1.97 4.59 -25.47
CA THR A 216 1.18 3.44 -25.03
C THR A 216 1.85 2.10 -25.34
N ASN A 217 3.02 2.11 -25.99
CA ASN A 217 3.80 0.93 -26.33
C ASN A 217 5.31 1.20 -26.28
N SER A 218 6.08 0.14 -26.03
CA SER A 218 7.55 0.20 -25.94
C SER A 218 8.23 0.55 -27.27
N ARG A 219 7.63 0.19 -28.42
CA ARG A 219 8.20 0.43 -29.77
C ARG A 219 8.30 1.92 -30.09
N GLU A 220 7.31 2.72 -29.69
CA GLU A 220 7.29 4.18 -29.89
C GLU A 220 8.19 4.94 -28.90
N LEU A 221 8.46 4.35 -27.73
CA LEU A 221 9.30 5.00 -26.72
C LEU A 221 10.76 5.15 -27.15
N LYS A 222 11.31 4.17 -27.88
CA LYS A 222 12.70 4.25 -28.35
C LYS A 222 12.98 5.50 -29.21
N PRO A 223 12.25 5.74 -30.32
CA PRO A 223 12.46 6.95 -31.12
C PRO A 223 12.09 8.24 -30.37
N ALA A 224 11.19 8.18 -29.39
CA ALA A 224 10.88 9.32 -28.54
C ALA A 224 12.07 9.69 -27.63
N VAL A 225 12.65 8.71 -26.95
CA VAL A 225 13.84 8.87 -26.12
C VAL A 225 15.01 9.36 -26.95
N ASP A 226 15.24 8.79 -28.14
CA ASP A 226 16.34 9.19 -29.03
C ASP A 226 16.30 10.68 -29.42
N LYS A 227 15.11 11.28 -29.51
CA LYS A 227 14.93 12.71 -29.84
C LYS A 227 15.23 13.65 -28.67
N ILE A 228 15.32 13.16 -27.45
CA ILE A 228 15.63 14.00 -26.28
C ILE A 228 17.02 14.62 -26.44
N THR A 229 17.07 15.93 -26.26
CA THR A 229 18.29 16.74 -26.32
C THR A 229 18.71 17.17 -24.93
N GLN A 230 20.01 17.08 -24.63
CA GLN A 230 20.59 17.52 -23.37
C GLN A 230 20.35 19.03 -23.15
N LYS A 231 19.76 19.41 -22.02
CA LYS A 231 19.46 20.80 -21.64
C LYS A 231 20.62 21.47 -20.92
N GLY A 232 21.36 20.71 -20.12
CA GLY A 232 22.47 21.22 -19.33
C GLY A 232 22.09 21.80 -17.97
N GLY A 233 23.07 22.44 -17.35
CA GLY A 233 22.97 23.04 -16.01
C GLY A 233 23.67 22.21 -14.94
N MET A 234 23.29 22.45 -13.69
CA MET A 234 23.73 21.71 -12.50
C MET A 234 22.96 20.39 -12.33
N SER A 235 23.37 19.48 -11.43
CA SER A 235 22.68 18.20 -11.17
C SER A 235 21.74 18.30 -9.96
N ASN A 236 20.67 19.09 -10.08
CA ASN A 236 19.73 19.36 -8.97
C ASN A 236 18.66 18.25 -8.83
N VAL A 237 19.02 17.16 -8.14
CA VAL A 237 18.13 16.03 -7.88
C VAL A 237 16.98 16.40 -6.93
N GLY A 238 17.24 17.20 -5.90
CA GLY A 238 16.23 17.62 -4.93
C GLY A 238 15.08 18.40 -5.59
N LYS A 239 15.41 19.36 -6.46
CA LYS A 239 14.42 20.07 -7.29
C LYS A 239 13.60 19.10 -8.16
N ALA A 240 14.25 18.14 -8.80
CA ALA A 240 13.57 17.15 -9.65
C ALA A 240 12.57 16.30 -8.84
N LEU A 241 12.96 15.84 -7.65
CA LEU A 241 12.08 15.11 -6.74
C LEU A 241 10.92 15.97 -6.23
N SER A 242 11.15 17.26 -5.95
CA SER A 242 10.07 18.18 -5.60
C SER A 242 9.08 18.38 -6.75
N TYR A 243 9.57 18.48 -7.99
CA TYR A 243 8.75 18.64 -9.19
C TYR A 243 7.87 17.43 -9.46
N ILE A 244 8.40 16.20 -9.36
CA ILE A 244 7.57 15.01 -9.57
C ILE A 244 6.46 14.89 -8.55
N ASN A 245 6.76 15.25 -7.30
CA ASN A 245 5.81 15.18 -6.21
C ASN A 245 4.65 16.17 -6.41
N LYS A 246 4.95 17.39 -6.88
CA LYS A 246 3.95 18.47 -7.00
C LYS A 246 3.18 18.47 -8.31
N HIS A 247 3.79 18.02 -9.41
CA HIS A 247 3.24 18.25 -10.75
C HIS A 247 3.12 16.98 -11.58
N TYR A 248 4.07 16.06 -11.47
CA TYR A 248 4.18 14.97 -12.45
C TYR A 248 3.18 13.84 -12.20
N PHE A 249 3.11 13.31 -10.98
CA PHE A 249 2.19 12.22 -10.63
C PHE A 249 0.75 12.73 -10.43
N SER A 250 0.17 13.30 -11.48
CA SER A 250 -1.20 13.79 -11.52
C SER A 250 -2.02 13.10 -12.61
N ASP A 251 -3.34 13.07 -12.46
CA ASP A 251 -4.27 12.51 -13.46
C ASP A 251 -4.08 13.18 -14.83
N ALA A 252 -3.78 14.48 -14.83
CA ALA A 252 -3.48 15.25 -16.03
C ALA A 252 -2.29 14.68 -16.83
N ASN A 253 -1.33 14.07 -16.15
CA ASN A 253 -0.14 13.45 -16.75
C ASN A 253 -0.26 11.93 -16.95
N GLY A 254 -1.40 11.34 -16.57
CA GLY A 254 -1.66 9.91 -16.75
C GLY A 254 -1.30 9.03 -15.56
N ASN A 255 -1.11 9.59 -14.37
CA ASN A 255 -1.03 8.79 -13.14
C ASN A 255 -2.34 8.02 -12.96
N ARG A 256 -2.27 6.71 -12.71
CA ARG A 256 -3.44 5.85 -12.57
C ARG A 256 -4.01 5.84 -11.16
N GLY A 257 -3.28 6.35 -10.16
CA GLY A 257 -3.69 6.41 -8.76
C GLY A 257 -3.73 5.03 -8.07
N GLY A 258 -4.17 3.97 -8.75
CA GLY A 258 -4.17 2.59 -8.25
C GLY A 258 -2.88 1.80 -8.50
N ALA A 259 -1.94 2.34 -9.29
CA ALA A 259 -0.63 1.75 -9.53
C ALA A 259 0.43 2.39 -8.61
N PRO A 260 1.44 1.65 -8.13
CA PRO A 260 2.58 2.23 -7.43
C PRO A 260 3.30 3.29 -8.25
N ASN A 261 3.54 4.46 -7.64
CA ASN A 261 4.38 5.51 -8.22
C ASN A 261 5.85 5.20 -7.96
N VAL A 262 6.66 5.17 -9.01
CA VAL A 262 8.08 4.87 -8.96
C VAL A 262 8.87 5.99 -9.63
N ALA A 263 9.82 6.58 -8.92
CA ALA A 263 10.79 7.51 -9.48
C ALA A 263 12.13 6.80 -9.61
N VAL A 264 12.69 6.73 -10.82
CA VAL A 264 14.03 6.19 -11.05
C VAL A 264 14.97 7.35 -11.37
N VAL A 265 15.91 7.63 -10.47
CA VAL A 265 16.89 8.70 -10.59
C VAL A 265 18.19 8.16 -11.13
N LEU A 266 18.62 8.69 -12.27
CA LEU A 266 19.95 8.46 -12.82
C LEU A 266 20.83 9.64 -12.40
N VAL A 267 21.93 9.39 -11.71
CA VAL A 267 22.84 10.44 -11.24
C VAL A 267 24.30 10.00 -11.40
N ASP A 268 25.15 10.91 -11.86
CA ASP A 268 26.60 10.70 -11.99
C ASP A 268 27.39 11.42 -10.87
N GLY A 269 27.53 10.74 -9.74
CA GLY A 269 28.22 11.29 -8.57
C GLY A 269 27.30 12.05 -7.60
N TRP A 270 27.75 13.23 -7.14
CA TRP A 270 27.10 14.00 -6.07
C TRP A 270 26.03 14.98 -6.61
N PRO A 271 24.80 14.97 -6.07
CA PRO A 271 23.81 16.00 -6.35
C PRO A 271 24.31 17.39 -5.95
N THR A 272 23.90 18.42 -6.69
CA THR A 272 24.30 19.81 -6.45
C THR A 272 23.36 20.56 -5.50
N ASP A 273 22.29 19.92 -5.03
CA ASP A 273 21.32 20.45 -4.08
C ASP A 273 20.99 19.43 -2.96
N LYS A 274 20.19 19.87 -1.98
CA LYS A 274 19.74 19.00 -0.88
C LYS A 274 18.59 18.12 -1.35
N VAL A 275 18.69 16.82 -1.05
CA VAL A 275 17.78 15.79 -1.54
C VAL A 275 16.84 15.30 -0.44
N GLU A 276 17.27 15.31 0.81
CA GLU A 276 16.56 14.77 1.97
C GLU A 276 15.11 15.25 2.10
N GLU A 277 14.89 16.57 2.13
CA GLU A 277 13.57 17.14 2.36
C GLU A 277 12.61 16.88 1.17
N ALA A 278 13.10 17.05 -0.06
CA ALA A 278 12.30 16.78 -1.25
C ALA A 278 11.92 15.28 -1.35
N SER A 279 12.86 14.40 -1.01
CA SER A 279 12.64 12.96 -0.98
C SER A 279 11.68 12.55 0.13
N ARG A 280 11.78 13.17 1.31
CA ARG A 280 10.81 12.96 2.40
C ARG A 280 9.39 13.27 1.93
N GLN A 281 9.18 14.43 1.32
CA GLN A 281 7.87 14.81 0.79
C GLN A 281 7.37 13.86 -0.30
N ALA A 282 8.25 13.41 -1.20
CA ALA A 282 7.91 12.45 -2.25
C ALA A 282 7.51 11.08 -1.67
N ARG A 283 8.30 10.56 -0.71
CA ARG A 283 7.99 9.31 0.01
C ARG A 283 6.67 9.40 0.78
N GLU A 284 6.47 10.49 1.52
CA GLU A 284 5.22 10.78 2.24
C GLU A 284 4.01 10.91 1.29
N SER A 285 4.25 11.14 0.01
CA SER A 285 3.22 11.25 -1.04
C SER A 285 2.98 9.95 -1.80
N GLY A 286 3.72 8.89 -1.50
CA GLY A 286 3.50 7.57 -2.09
C GLY A 286 4.51 7.16 -3.15
N ILE A 287 5.62 7.90 -3.30
CA ILE A 287 6.58 7.72 -4.40
C ILE A 287 7.75 6.87 -3.93
N ASN A 288 8.00 5.77 -4.64
CA ASN A 288 9.15 4.89 -4.41
C ASN A 288 10.34 5.41 -5.21
N ILE A 289 11.39 5.84 -4.53
CA ILE A 289 12.56 6.43 -5.17
C ILE A 289 13.64 5.36 -5.32
N PHE A 290 14.05 5.08 -6.55
CA PHE A 290 15.20 4.26 -6.89
C PHE A 290 16.34 5.15 -7.35
N PHE A 291 17.54 4.90 -6.83
CA PHE A 291 18.76 5.54 -7.32
C PHE A 291 19.58 4.56 -8.12
N VAL A 292 19.89 4.93 -9.37
CA VAL A 292 20.93 4.29 -10.17
C VAL A 292 22.12 5.25 -10.18
N THR A 293 23.10 4.98 -9.34
CA THR A 293 24.32 5.80 -9.24
C THR A 293 25.35 5.26 -10.20
N ILE A 294 25.83 6.09 -11.13
CA ILE A 294 26.78 5.68 -12.18
C ILE A 294 28.13 6.29 -11.86
N GLU A 295 29.18 5.47 -11.76
CA GLU A 295 30.50 5.93 -11.28
C GLU A 295 30.31 6.68 -9.96
N GLY A 296 29.74 5.97 -8.96
CA GLY A 296 29.21 6.54 -7.73
C GLY A 296 30.11 7.57 -7.03
N PRO A 297 29.57 8.32 -6.07
CA PRO A 297 30.17 9.55 -5.60
C PRO A 297 31.60 9.33 -5.07
N ASP A 298 32.57 10.13 -5.56
CA ASP A 298 33.97 9.99 -5.13
C ASP A 298 34.09 10.39 -3.65
N GLU A 299 34.59 9.49 -2.82
CA GLU A 299 34.80 9.72 -1.39
C GLU A 299 35.83 10.82 -1.14
N ASN A 300 36.75 11.09 -2.08
CA ASN A 300 37.70 12.20 -1.97
C ASN A 300 37.01 13.57 -2.07
N GLU A 301 35.84 13.64 -2.73
CA GLU A 301 35.08 14.87 -2.90
C GLU A 301 34.16 15.17 -1.71
N LYS A 302 33.97 14.20 -0.80
CA LYS A 302 33.03 14.22 0.34
C LYS A 302 33.15 15.45 1.25
N GLN A 303 34.30 16.12 1.28
CA GLN A 303 34.50 17.32 2.09
C GLN A 303 33.76 18.55 1.55
N ASN A 304 33.42 18.58 0.26
CA ASN A 304 32.78 19.71 -0.41
C ASN A 304 31.37 19.41 -0.93
N VAL A 305 30.75 18.32 -0.47
CA VAL A 305 29.44 17.88 -0.93
C VAL A 305 28.33 18.58 -0.17
N VAL A 306 27.22 18.87 -0.86
CA VAL A 306 26.06 19.53 -0.26
C VAL A 306 25.39 18.62 0.76
N GLU A 307 25.27 17.33 0.47
CA GLU A 307 24.60 16.35 1.32
C GLU A 307 25.23 14.96 1.21
N PRO A 308 25.97 14.50 2.24
CA PRO A 308 26.49 13.14 2.27
C PRO A 308 25.36 12.12 2.47
N ASN A 309 25.55 10.89 1.99
CA ASN A 309 24.59 9.78 2.11
C ASN A 309 23.19 10.12 1.57
N PHE A 310 23.11 10.94 0.53
CA PHE A 310 21.83 11.39 -0.05
C PHE A 310 20.92 10.23 -0.46
N VAL A 311 21.48 9.11 -0.93
CA VAL A 311 20.71 7.91 -1.30
C VAL A 311 19.96 7.36 -0.09
N ASP A 312 20.65 7.13 1.03
CA ASP A 312 20.05 6.53 2.23
C ASP A 312 18.97 7.43 2.85
N LYS A 313 19.16 8.75 2.74
CA LYS A 313 18.19 9.75 3.17
C LYS A 313 16.95 9.81 2.27
N ALA A 314 17.11 9.48 0.99
CA ALA A 314 16.09 9.63 -0.02
C ALA A 314 15.20 8.40 -0.21
N VAL A 315 15.77 7.20 -0.09
CA VAL A 315 15.05 5.95 -0.37
C VAL A 315 14.07 5.54 0.73
N CYS A 316 13.17 4.62 0.41
CA CYS A 316 12.15 4.13 1.34
C CYS A 316 12.74 3.30 2.49
N ARG A 317 13.72 2.45 2.18
CA ARG A 317 14.44 1.62 3.15
C ARG A 317 15.91 1.50 2.75
N THR A 318 16.80 1.52 3.73
CA THR A 318 18.26 1.45 3.57
C THR A 318 18.79 0.01 3.52
N ASN A 319 18.07 -0.88 2.83
CA ASN A 319 18.43 -2.31 2.71
C ASN A 319 19.07 -2.67 1.35
N GLY A 320 19.46 -1.67 0.56
CA GLY A 320 20.03 -1.84 -0.78
C GLY A 320 19.03 -2.22 -1.88
N PHE A 321 17.74 -2.37 -1.58
CA PHE A 321 16.72 -2.66 -2.60
C PHE A 321 16.51 -1.47 -3.55
N TYR A 322 16.49 -0.26 -3.00
CA TYR A 322 16.21 0.97 -3.73
C TYR A 322 17.46 1.62 -4.36
N SER A 323 18.65 1.08 -4.10
CA SER A 323 19.91 1.58 -4.66
C SER A 323 20.54 0.57 -5.61
N LEU A 324 20.97 1.04 -6.78
CA LEU A 324 21.65 0.27 -7.81
C LEU A 324 22.95 1.00 -8.19
N PRO A 325 24.06 0.74 -7.46
CA PRO A 325 25.35 1.27 -7.85
C PRO A 325 25.87 0.58 -9.10
N VAL A 326 26.31 1.38 -10.07
CA VAL A 326 26.88 0.95 -11.35
C VAL A 326 28.31 1.46 -11.44
N SER A 327 29.25 0.54 -11.66
CA SER A 327 30.69 0.86 -11.65
C SER A 327 31.17 1.72 -12.81
N SER A 328 30.48 1.70 -13.95
CA SER A 328 30.81 2.53 -15.11
C SER A 328 29.62 2.72 -16.04
N TRP A 329 29.68 3.75 -16.90
CA TRP A 329 28.69 3.97 -17.96
C TRP A 329 28.51 2.76 -18.89
N PHE A 330 29.57 1.99 -19.14
CA PHE A 330 29.49 0.77 -19.97
C PHE A 330 28.83 -0.40 -19.23
N ALA A 331 28.90 -0.41 -17.90
CA ALA A 331 28.25 -1.42 -17.07
C ALA A 331 26.76 -1.14 -16.83
N LEU A 332 26.26 0.06 -17.19
CA LEU A 332 24.86 0.47 -17.01
C LEU A 332 23.88 -0.53 -17.63
N ARG A 333 24.24 -1.13 -18.77
CA ARG A 333 23.45 -2.18 -19.42
C ARG A 333 23.17 -3.39 -18.52
N LYS A 334 24.11 -3.75 -17.64
CA LYS A 334 23.94 -4.87 -16.70
C LYS A 334 22.93 -4.57 -15.60
N ALA A 335 22.61 -3.29 -15.36
CA ALA A 335 21.63 -2.87 -14.36
C ALA A 335 20.18 -3.01 -14.83
N VAL A 336 19.93 -3.21 -16.14
CA VAL A 336 18.57 -3.30 -16.71
C VAL A 336 17.76 -4.39 -16.02
N GLN A 337 18.25 -5.63 -15.99
CA GLN A 337 17.52 -6.77 -15.44
C GLN A 337 17.29 -6.66 -13.93
N PRO A 338 18.31 -6.35 -13.09
CA PRO A 338 18.08 -6.10 -11.67
C PRO A 338 17.10 -4.97 -11.39
N LEU A 339 17.16 -3.87 -12.17
CA LEU A 339 16.27 -2.73 -12.01
C LEU A 339 14.82 -3.11 -12.31
N VAL A 340 14.57 -3.71 -13.48
CA VAL A 340 13.23 -4.14 -13.89
C VAL A 340 12.63 -5.09 -12.87
N LYS A 341 13.40 -6.08 -12.40
CA LYS A 341 12.94 -7.01 -11.36
C LYS A 341 12.51 -6.29 -10.07
N ARG A 342 13.23 -5.25 -9.65
CA ARG A 342 12.92 -4.51 -8.41
C ARG A 342 11.76 -3.53 -8.59
N VAL A 343 11.67 -2.87 -9.73
CA VAL A 343 10.59 -1.92 -10.04
C VAL A 343 9.25 -2.64 -10.24
N CYS A 344 9.27 -3.85 -10.79
CA CYS A 344 8.08 -4.69 -10.95
C CYS A 344 7.70 -5.51 -9.71
N ASP A 345 8.50 -5.49 -8.64
CA ASP A 345 8.21 -6.20 -7.39
C ASP A 345 7.30 -5.31 -6.50
N THR A 346 6.02 -5.25 -6.86
CA THR A 346 5.03 -4.35 -6.26
C THR A 346 4.89 -4.52 -4.75
N ASP A 347 5.08 -5.74 -4.25
CA ASP A 347 4.96 -6.08 -2.83
C ASP A 347 6.10 -5.46 -2.00
N ARG A 348 7.25 -5.17 -2.62
CA ARG A 348 8.40 -4.56 -1.98
C ARG A 348 8.47 -3.04 -2.14
N LEU A 349 7.52 -2.42 -2.86
CA LEU A 349 7.42 -0.97 -3.05
C LEU A 349 6.74 -0.30 -1.84
N VAL A 350 7.42 -0.26 -0.71
CA VAL A 350 6.87 0.11 0.60
C VAL A 350 6.54 1.60 0.76
N CYS A 351 7.07 2.50 -0.07
CA CYS A 351 6.61 3.89 -0.04
C CYS A 351 5.29 4.07 -0.77
N SER A 352 4.83 3.10 -1.57
CA SER A 352 3.59 3.24 -2.33
C SER A 352 2.47 3.59 -1.38
N LYS A 353 1.78 4.71 -1.56
CA LYS A 353 0.54 4.92 -0.82
C LYS A 353 -0.39 3.78 -1.19
N THR A 354 -0.67 2.94 -0.23
CA THR A 354 -1.63 1.86 -0.31
C THR A 354 -2.52 1.98 0.91
N CYS A 355 -3.65 1.29 0.86
CA CYS A 355 -4.45 1.12 2.04
C CYS A 355 -3.71 0.43 3.19
N LEU A 356 -2.52 -0.16 2.99
CA LEU A 356 -1.82 -0.89 4.04
C LEU A 356 -0.80 -0.01 4.80
N ASN A 357 -0.41 1.15 4.25
CA ASN A 357 0.65 2.01 4.83
C ASN A 357 0.31 3.50 4.88
N ALA A 358 -0.88 3.92 4.46
CA ALA A 358 -1.24 5.34 4.40
C ALA A 358 -2.38 5.73 5.36
N ASN A 359 -2.48 5.08 6.52
CA ASN A 359 -3.58 5.30 7.47
C ASN A 359 -3.10 5.70 8.87
N ASP A 360 -3.92 6.49 9.55
CA ASP A 360 -3.92 6.62 10.99
C ASP A 360 -5.16 5.89 11.52
N ILE A 361 -4.97 4.73 12.17
CA ILE A 361 -6.04 3.86 12.66
C ILE A 361 -6.17 4.00 14.17
N ALA A 362 -7.28 4.57 14.64
CA ALA A 362 -7.63 4.63 16.06
C ALA A 362 -8.55 3.46 16.44
N PHE A 363 -8.15 2.66 17.41
CA PHE A 363 -9.04 1.71 18.06
C PHE A 363 -9.69 2.35 19.28
N VAL A 364 -11.02 2.34 19.33
CA VAL A 364 -11.82 2.79 20.48
C VAL A 364 -12.43 1.56 21.11
N ILE A 365 -11.86 1.11 22.22
CA ILE A 365 -12.01 -0.23 22.76
C ILE A 365 -12.86 -0.18 24.03
N ASP A 366 -14.01 -0.84 24.00
CA ASP A 366 -14.86 -1.04 25.16
C ASP A 366 -14.18 -1.92 26.22
N GLY A 367 -13.97 -1.34 27.40
CA GLY A 367 -13.43 -2.01 28.58
C GLY A 367 -14.46 -2.20 29.68
N SER A 368 -15.75 -2.11 29.36
CA SER A 368 -16.87 -2.17 30.30
C SER A 368 -17.02 -3.53 30.97
N SER A 369 -17.87 -3.56 32.02
CA SER A 369 -18.11 -4.75 32.83
C SER A 369 -18.82 -5.89 32.09
N SER A 370 -19.59 -5.58 31.04
CA SER A 370 -20.29 -6.56 30.21
C SER A 370 -19.32 -7.41 29.38
N VAL A 371 -18.22 -6.80 28.93
CA VAL A 371 -17.19 -7.51 28.18
C VAL A 371 -16.56 -8.60 29.05
N GLY A 372 -16.07 -8.23 30.24
CA GLY A 372 -15.37 -9.14 31.13
C GLY A 372 -13.92 -9.45 30.71
N THR A 373 -13.12 -9.97 31.64
CA THR A 373 -11.65 -10.11 31.48
C THR A 373 -11.24 -11.07 30.36
N GLY A 374 -11.94 -12.19 30.20
CA GLY A 374 -11.65 -13.19 29.17
C GLY A 374 -11.90 -12.65 27.77
N ASN A 375 -13.11 -12.17 27.52
CA ASN A 375 -13.50 -11.59 26.23
C ASN A 375 -12.69 -10.34 25.88
N PHE A 376 -12.28 -9.55 26.86
CA PHE A 376 -11.41 -8.39 26.61
C PHE A 376 -10.08 -8.82 25.97
N ARG A 377 -9.55 -10.01 26.31
CA ARG A 377 -8.37 -10.56 25.63
C ARG A 377 -8.67 -10.92 24.17
N THR A 378 -9.84 -11.46 23.90
CA THR A 378 -10.33 -11.74 22.54
C THR A 378 -10.44 -10.46 21.71
N VAL A 379 -10.93 -9.36 22.29
CA VAL A 379 -10.97 -8.03 21.66
C VAL A 379 -9.57 -7.50 21.36
N LEU A 380 -8.63 -7.59 22.30
CA LEU A 380 -7.23 -7.17 22.06
C LEU A 380 -6.55 -8.03 20.99
N GLN A 381 -6.87 -9.33 20.92
CA GLN A 381 -6.39 -10.20 19.85
C GLN A 381 -6.95 -9.77 18.49
N PHE A 382 -8.24 -9.44 18.41
CA PHE A 382 -8.85 -8.89 17.21
C PHE A 382 -8.16 -7.59 16.73
N VAL A 383 -7.94 -6.64 17.65
CA VAL A 383 -7.19 -5.39 17.38
C VAL A 383 -5.77 -5.69 16.87
N ALA A 384 -5.07 -6.63 17.50
CA ALA A 384 -3.74 -7.05 17.09
C ALA A 384 -3.73 -7.71 15.71
N ASN A 385 -4.76 -8.50 15.36
CA ASN A 385 -4.86 -9.13 14.05
C ASN A 385 -5.10 -8.12 12.93
N ILE A 386 -6.00 -7.15 13.12
CA ILE A 386 -6.14 -6.04 12.16
C ILE A 386 -4.78 -5.33 12.01
N THR A 387 -4.12 -5.00 13.11
CA THR A 387 -2.82 -4.31 13.11
C THR A 387 -1.74 -5.07 12.34
N ARG A 388 -1.76 -6.41 12.30
CA ARG A 388 -0.77 -7.22 11.57
C ARG A 388 -0.84 -7.04 10.06
N GLU A 389 -2.04 -6.78 9.53
CA GLU A 389 -2.29 -6.62 8.08
C GLU A 389 -1.71 -5.31 7.52
N PHE A 390 -1.47 -4.30 8.38
CA PHE A 390 -0.92 -3.00 7.96
C PHE A 390 0.60 -2.93 8.19
N GLU A 391 1.29 -2.14 7.38
CA GLU A 391 2.71 -1.82 7.59
C GLU A 391 2.84 -0.66 8.58
N ILE A 392 3.57 -0.87 9.68
CA ILE A 392 3.64 0.05 10.82
C ILE A 392 4.98 0.79 10.84
N SER A 393 4.93 2.11 10.68
CA SER A 393 6.07 3.02 10.88
C SER A 393 5.59 4.47 11.01
N ASP A 394 6.47 5.42 11.35
CA ASP A 394 6.08 6.84 11.41
C ASP A 394 5.68 7.40 10.04
N THR A 395 6.28 6.86 8.97
CA THR A 395 5.95 7.22 7.58
C THR A 395 4.84 6.35 6.99
N ASP A 396 4.55 5.19 7.58
CA ASP A 396 3.53 4.23 7.15
C ASP A 396 2.27 4.29 8.04
N THR A 397 1.53 3.19 8.21
CA THR A 397 0.33 3.19 9.04
C THR A 397 0.72 3.42 10.50
N ARG A 398 0.01 4.31 11.17
CA ARG A 398 0.17 4.56 12.61
C ARG A 398 -1.10 4.15 13.33
N VAL A 399 -0.94 3.56 14.51
CA VAL A 399 -2.07 3.07 15.30
C VAL A 399 -2.09 3.77 16.66
N GLY A 400 -3.28 4.15 17.08
CA GLY A 400 -3.57 4.70 18.40
C GLY A 400 -4.68 3.87 19.05
N ALA A 401 -4.71 3.83 20.38
CA ALA A 401 -5.75 3.13 21.10
C ALA A 401 -6.29 3.96 22.26
N VAL A 402 -7.61 4.02 22.35
CA VAL A 402 -8.36 4.57 23.47
C VAL A 402 -9.16 3.42 24.06
N GLN A 403 -9.06 3.22 25.37
CA GLN A 403 -9.95 2.35 26.12
C GLN A 403 -11.03 3.20 26.79
N TYR A 404 -12.27 2.74 26.85
CA TYR A 404 -13.33 3.47 27.53
C TYR A 404 -14.23 2.58 28.40
N THR A 405 -14.81 3.22 29.41
CA THR A 405 -15.89 2.70 30.24
C THR A 405 -16.92 3.82 30.46
N TYR A 406 -17.19 4.23 31.70
CA TYR A 406 -17.78 5.53 32.02
C TYR A 406 -16.82 6.68 31.67
N GLU A 407 -15.53 6.42 31.82
CA GLU A 407 -14.42 7.34 31.55
C GLU A 407 -13.55 6.84 30.39
N GLN A 408 -12.74 7.73 29.81
CA GLN A 408 -11.90 7.42 28.65
C GLN A 408 -10.42 7.51 29.03
N ARG A 409 -9.62 6.55 28.55
CA ARG A 409 -8.17 6.51 28.74
C ARG A 409 -7.46 6.37 27.41
N LEU A 410 -6.47 7.22 27.17
CA LEU A 410 -5.53 7.03 26.07
C LEU A 410 -4.51 5.95 26.47
N GLU A 411 -4.50 4.82 25.75
CA GLU A 411 -3.50 3.77 25.94
C GLU A 411 -2.17 4.17 25.30
N PHE A 412 -2.23 4.60 24.04
CA PHE A 412 -1.09 5.15 23.32
C PHE A 412 -1.56 5.99 22.11
N ALA A 413 -0.77 7.02 21.80
CA ALA A 413 -1.03 7.94 20.69
C ALA A 413 -0.47 7.43 19.35
N PHE A 414 -0.92 8.03 18.25
CA PHE A 414 -0.28 7.83 16.94
C PHE A 414 1.22 8.16 17.01
N GLY A 415 2.04 7.27 16.45
CA GLY A 415 3.49 7.45 16.39
C GLY A 415 4.25 7.14 17.68
N GLN A 416 3.56 6.74 18.75
CA GLN A 416 4.21 6.31 20.00
C GLN A 416 4.94 4.96 19.84
N HIS A 417 4.38 4.06 19.03
CA HIS A 417 4.97 2.76 18.69
C HIS A 417 5.13 2.68 17.16
N ASN A 418 6.33 2.97 16.66
CA ASN A 418 6.64 3.04 15.21
C ASN A 418 7.19 1.72 14.63
N ASN A 419 7.05 0.63 15.37
CA ASN A 419 7.49 -0.69 14.93
C ASN A 419 6.38 -1.70 15.20
N LYS A 420 6.08 -2.55 14.23
CA LYS A 420 4.99 -3.55 14.29
C LYS A 420 5.10 -4.43 15.54
N ALA A 421 6.29 -4.93 15.86
CA ALA A 421 6.47 -5.80 17.03
C ALA A 421 6.23 -5.09 18.36
N ASP A 422 6.69 -3.85 18.50
CA ASP A 422 6.49 -3.05 19.71
C ASP A 422 5.02 -2.65 19.88
N LEU A 423 4.36 -2.21 18.80
CA LEU A 423 2.94 -1.89 18.80
C LEU A 423 2.09 -3.10 19.19
N LEU A 424 2.36 -4.29 18.62
CA LEU A 424 1.65 -5.50 19.01
C LEU A 424 1.85 -5.79 20.50
N ASN A 425 3.06 -5.64 21.03
CA ASN A 425 3.31 -5.81 22.47
C ASN A 425 2.61 -4.76 23.35
N ALA A 426 2.47 -3.52 22.86
CA ALA A 426 1.71 -2.48 23.54
C ALA A 426 0.22 -2.83 23.62
N ILE A 427 -0.39 -3.28 22.51
CA ILE A 427 -1.79 -3.75 22.47
C ILE A 427 -2.02 -4.87 23.49
N LYS A 428 -1.12 -5.86 23.56
CA LYS A 428 -1.24 -6.99 24.50
C LYS A 428 -1.23 -6.57 25.97
N ARG A 429 -0.56 -5.45 26.29
CA ARG A 429 -0.37 -4.95 27.66
C ARG A 429 -1.50 -4.03 28.15
N ILE A 430 -2.49 -3.72 27.30
CA ILE A 430 -3.67 -2.97 27.72
C ILE A 430 -4.39 -3.78 28.81
N ASN A 431 -4.60 -3.14 29.97
CA ASN A 431 -5.26 -3.76 31.11
C ASN A 431 -6.77 -3.57 31.01
N TYR A 432 -7.52 -4.59 31.42
CA TYR A 432 -8.97 -4.49 31.55
C TYR A 432 -9.33 -3.53 32.70
N TRP A 433 -10.37 -2.69 32.50
CA TRP A 433 -10.71 -1.61 33.41
C TRP A 433 -12.02 -1.85 34.17
N SER A 434 -13.05 -2.41 33.51
CA SER A 434 -14.41 -2.59 34.03
C SER A 434 -15.12 -1.25 34.32
N GLY A 435 -16.41 -1.17 33.99
CA GLY A 435 -17.25 0.00 34.21
C GLY A 435 -18.53 -0.06 33.38
N GLY A 436 -19.11 1.09 33.03
CA GLY A 436 -20.20 1.20 32.06
C GLY A 436 -19.68 1.46 30.65
N THR A 437 -20.56 1.83 29.73
CA THR A 437 -20.27 1.93 28.29
C THR A 437 -20.67 3.30 27.76
N SER A 438 -19.78 4.30 27.85
CA SER A 438 -20.02 5.67 27.32
C SER A 438 -19.34 5.86 25.97
N THR A 439 -19.94 5.28 24.93
CA THR A 439 -19.39 5.23 23.56
C THR A 439 -19.34 6.61 22.89
N GLY A 440 -20.33 7.48 23.12
CA GLY A 440 -20.36 8.82 22.53
C GLY A 440 -19.19 9.70 23.02
N ALA A 441 -18.93 9.68 24.32
CA ALA A 441 -17.79 10.33 24.94
C ALA A 441 -16.46 9.73 24.45
N ALA A 442 -16.39 8.41 24.26
CA ALA A 442 -15.21 7.75 23.71
C ALA A 442 -14.88 8.19 22.29
N ILE A 443 -15.89 8.32 21.42
CA ILE A 443 -15.74 8.84 20.05
C ILE A 443 -15.18 10.27 20.08
N THR A 444 -15.75 11.13 20.93
CA THR A 444 -15.28 12.52 21.09
C THR A 444 -13.84 12.57 21.58
N TYR A 445 -13.50 11.77 22.59
CA TYR A 445 -12.15 11.72 23.16
C TYR A 445 -11.11 11.22 22.13
N ALA A 446 -11.45 10.21 21.32
CA ALA A 446 -10.59 9.73 20.25
C ALA A 446 -10.34 10.82 19.19
N ALA A 447 -11.37 11.58 18.82
CA ALA A 447 -11.25 12.72 17.91
C ALA A 447 -10.23 13.75 18.42
N GLU A 448 -10.35 14.12 19.71
CA GLU A 448 -9.53 15.15 20.32
C GLU A 448 -8.09 14.70 20.60
N GLN A 449 -7.89 13.47 21.08
CA GLN A 449 -6.57 13.02 21.54
C GLN A 449 -5.73 12.37 20.44
N LEU A 450 -6.37 11.73 19.46
CA LEU A 450 -5.70 11.02 18.37
C LEU A 450 -5.79 11.81 17.05
N PHE A 451 -7.00 12.04 16.53
CA PHE A 451 -7.16 12.57 15.17
C PHE A 451 -6.77 14.04 15.00
N SER A 452 -6.74 14.82 16.09
CA SER A 452 -6.16 16.17 16.08
C SER A 452 -4.66 16.20 15.75
N LYS A 453 -3.94 15.09 15.97
CA LYS A 453 -2.51 14.92 15.70
C LYS A 453 -2.24 14.06 14.44
N SER A 454 -3.28 13.77 13.67
CA SER A 454 -3.15 13.01 12.43
C SER A 454 -2.40 13.82 11.36
N LYS A 455 -1.53 13.16 10.57
CA LYS A 455 -0.78 13.83 9.50
C LYS A 455 -1.72 14.07 8.30
N PRO A 456 -1.63 15.21 7.57
CA PRO A 456 -2.54 15.52 6.45
C PRO A 456 -2.54 14.49 5.32
N ASN A 457 -1.45 13.73 5.16
CA ASN A 457 -1.29 12.71 4.12
C ASN A 457 -1.80 11.32 4.53
N LYS A 458 -2.41 11.18 5.72
CA LYS A 458 -2.93 9.92 6.26
C LYS A 458 -4.45 9.87 6.15
N ARG A 459 -4.97 8.71 5.75
CA ARG A 459 -6.39 8.40 5.87
C ARG A 459 -6.72 8.19 7.34
N LYS A 460 -7.70 8.92 7.85
CA LYS A 460 -8.13 8.80 9.25
C LYS A 460 -9.19 7.73 9.37
N ILE A 461 -8.91 6.68 10.13
CA ILE A 461 -9.80 5.53 10.31
C ILE A 461 -10.03 5.33 11.80
N MET A 462 -11.29 5.31 12.22
CA MET A 462 -11.69 4.98 13.59
C MET A 462 -12.40 3.64 13.59
N ILE A 463 -12.02 2.74 14.48
CA ILE A 463 -12.68 1.44 14.67
C ILE A 463 -13.19 1.39 16.11
N VAL A 464 -14.51 1.51 16.27
CA VAL A 464 -15.19 1.43 17.56
C VAL A 464 -15.60 -0.02 17.80
N ILE A 465 -15.23 -0.57 18.95
CA ILE A 465 -15.56 -1.94 19.35
C ILE A 465 -16.36 -1.87 20.64
N THR A 466 -17.58 -2.43 20.66
CA THR A 466 -18.47 -2.43 21.83
C THR A 466 -19.30 -3.71 21.92
N ASP A 467 -19.70 -4.10 23.13
CA ASP A 467 -20.54 -5.29 23.37
C ASP A 467 -21.96 -4.96 23.87
N GLY A 468 -22.31 -3.67 23.95
CA GLY A 468 -23.55 -3.23 24.55
C GLY A 468 -24.05 -1.89 24.01
N ARG A 469 -25.20 -1.47 24.54
CA ARG A 469 -25.80 -0.16 24.25
C ARG A 469 -25.08 0.94 25.04
N SER A 470 -24.87 2.08 24.41
CA SER A 470 -24.24 3.23 25.06
C SER A 470 -25.12 3.86 26.14
N TYR A 471 -24.49 4.40 27.19
CA TYR A 471 -25.16 5.20 28.23
C TYR A 471 -25.41 6.66 27.79
N ASP A 472 -24.73 7.10 26.74
CA ASP A 472 -24.78 8.46 26.18
C ASP A 472 -25.12 8.46 24.68
N ASP A 473 -25.46 9.62 24.12
CA ASP A 473 -25.81 9.76 22.70
C ASP A 473 -24.58 9.62 21.81
N VAL A 474 -24.61 8.64 20.90
CA VAL A 474 -23.51 8.39 19.95
C VAL A 474 -23.62 9.21 18.66
N ARG A 475 -24.82 9.71 18.33
CA ARG A 475 -25.13 10.32 17.02
C ARG A 475 -24.38 11.63 16.81
N ALA A 476 -24.45 12.55 17.78
CA ALA A 476 -23.79 13.84 17.64
C ALA A 476 -22.23 13.70 17.60
N PRO A 477 -21.59 12.90 18.48
CA PRO A 477 -20.17 12.60 18.38
C PRO A 477 -19.75 11.96 17.05
N ALA A 478 -20.48 10.93 16.58
CA ALA A 478 -20.17 10.24 15.34
C ALA A 478 -20.20 11.20 14.14
N LEU A 479 -21.28 12.00 14.02
CA LEU A 479 -21.42 12.99 12.96
C LEU A 479 -20.32 14.05 13.00
N ALA A 480 -19.89 14.47 14.20
CA ALA A 480 -18.79 15.41 14.35
C ALA A 480 -17.46 14.84 13.83
N VAL A 481 -17.21 13.55 14.08
CA VAL A 481 -16.01 12.85 13.62
C VAL A 481 -16.03 12.61 12.11
N HIS A 482 -17.17 12.21 11.54
CA HIS A 482 -17.34 12.08 10.07
C HIS A 482 -17.03 13.40 9.35
N ARG A 483 -17.51 14.53 9.88
CA ARG A 483 -17.25 15.87 9.33
C ARG A 483 -15.77 16.29 9.36
N GLN A 484 -14.94 15.65 10.19
CA GLN A 484 -13.49 15.87 10.25
C GLN A 484 -12.71 15.01 9.23
N GLY A 485 -13.43 14.28 8.36
CA GLY A 485 -12.85 13.38 7.37
C GLY A 485 -12.36 12.05 7.95
N VAL A 486 -12.87 11.66 9.12
CA VAL A 486 -12.58 10.36 9.74
C VAL A 486 -13.61 9.35 9.27
N ILE A 487 -13.14 8.23 8.73
CA ILE A 487 -13.98 7.09 8.35
C ILE A 487 -14.13 6.21 9.57
N ALA A 488 -15.35 6.09 10.07
CA ALA A 488 -15.68 5.33 11.25
C ALA A 488 -16.24 3.95 10.87
N TYR A 489 -15.67 2.92 11.47
CA TYR A 489 -16.16 1.56 11.47
C TYR A 489 -16.65 1.23 12.87
N SER A 490 -17.74 0.46 12.96
CA SER A 490 -18.30 0.02 14.23
C SER A 490 -18.39 -1.50 14.26
N ILE A 491 -17.99 -2.09 15.38
CA ILE A 491 -17.95 -3.53 15.59
C ILE A 491 -18.70 -3.81 16.88
N GLY A 492 -19.94 -4.25 16.72
CA GLY A 492 -20.79 -4.69 17.81
C GLY A 492 -20.64 -6.19 18.03
N ILE A 493 -20.56 -6.57 19.30
CA ILE A 493 -20.44 -7.97 19.72
C ILE A 493 -21.60 -8.33 20.63
N ALA A 494 -22.15 -9.53 20.50
CA ALA A 494 -23.19 -10.08 21.36
C ALA A 494 -24.43 -9.19 21.51
N TRP A 495 -24.49 -8.36 22.55
CA TRP A 495 -25.66 -7.55 22.90
C TRP A 495 -25.58 -6.10 22.40
N ALA A 496 -24.62 -5.80 21.52
CA ALA A 496 -24.45 -4.48 20.95
C ALA A 496 -25.71 -3.99 20.20
N ALA A 497 -26.04 -2.72 20.39
CA ALA A 497 -27.20 -2.10 19.75
C ALA A 497 -26.92 -1.80 18.28
N GLN A 498 -27.47 -2.61 17.37
CA GLN A 498 -27.19 -2.49 15.93
C GLN A 498 -27.53 -1.11 15.35
N ASP A 499 -28.60 -0.49 15.85
CA ASP A 499 -28.98 0.88 15.48
C ASP A 499 -27.90 1.92 15.85
N GLU A 500 -27.24 1.76 16.98
CA GLU A 500 -26.12 2.63 17.37
C GLU A 500 -24.88 2.39 16.50
N LEU A 501 -24.61 1.12 16.13
CA LEU A 501 -23.47 0.79 15.25
C LEU A 501 -23.60 1.49 13.90
N GLU A 502 -24.79 1.47 13.29
CA GLU A 502 -25.07 2.13 12.02
C GLU A 502 -24.88 3.66 12.13
N TYR A 503 -25.30 4.27 13.24
CA TYR A 503 -25.06 5.71 13.46
C TYR A 503 -23.58 6.08 13.68
N ILE A 504 -22.80 5.18 14.29
CA ILE A 504 -21.37 5.39 14.50
C ILE A 504 -20.61 5.26 13.19
N ALA A 505 -21.00 4.31 12.35
CA ALA A 505 -20.38 4.02 11.07
C ALA A 505 -20.52 5.19 10.09
N THR A 506 -19.53 5.38 9.23
CA THR A 506 -19.62 6.34 8.11
C THR A 506 -20.44 5.74 6.98
N ASP A 507 -21.15 6.57 6.20
CA ASP A 507 -21.90 6.08 5.02
C ASP A 507 -20.99 5.43 3.96
N PRO A 508 -21.38 4.31 3.32
CA PRO A 508 -22.58 3.52 3.61
C PRO A 508 -22.44 2.74 4.92
N ASP A 509 -23.27 3.10 5.90
CA ASP A 509 -23.28 2.60 7.28
C ASP A 509 -23.25 1.07 7.35
N LYS A 510 -24.05 0.40 6.53
CA LYS A 510 -24.15 -1.07 6.47
C LYS A 510 -22.88 -1.79 6.04
N GLU A 511 -21.96 -1.12 5.35
CA GLU A 511 -20.68 -1.71 4.93
C GLU A 511 -19.54 -1.39 5.92
N HIS A 512 -19.79 -0.45 6.83
CA HIS A 512 -18.84 -0.01 7.85
C HIS A 512 -19.25 -0.45 9.28
N SER A 513 -20.49 -0.91 9.47
CA SER A 513 -20.97 -1.53 10.69
C SER A 513 -20.92 -3.06 10.61
N TYR A 514 -20.36 -3.70 11.61
CA TYR A 514 -20.29 -5.16 11.73
C TYR A 514 -20.93 -5.59 13.04
N PHE A 515 -21.77 -6.60 12.97
CA PHE A 515 -22.35 -7.26 14.13
C PHE A 515 -21.83 -8.71 14.20
N VAL A 516 -21.40 -9.12 15.38
CA VAL A 516 -20.83 -10.44 15.64
C VAL A 516 -21.54 -11.06 16.84
N ASP A 517 -22.10 -12.26 16.66
CA ASP A 517 -22.90 -12.90 17.73
C ASP A 517 -22.07 -13.26 18.97
N GLU A 518 -20.80 -13.63 18.79
CA GLU A 518 -19.92 -14.13 19.84
C GLU A 518 -18.49 -13.56 19.70
N PHE A 519 -17.83 -13.29 20.82
CA PHE A 519 -16.45 -12.78 20.84
C PHE A 519 -15.47 -13.67 20.06
N ASP A 520 -15.61 -14.99 20.17
CA ASP A 520 -14.73 -15.95 19.50
C ASP A 520 -14.89 -15.93 17.98
N SER A 521 -15.94 -15.33 17.42
CA SER A 521 -16.13 -15.19 15.97
C SER A 521 -15.55 -13.89 15.40
N LEU A 522 -14.99 -13.00 16.23
CA LEU A 522 -14.39 -11.72 15.80
C LEU A 522 -13.34 -11.90 14.70
N TYR A 523 -12.54 -12.96 14.76
CA TYR A 523 -11.46 -13.19 13.79
C TYR A 523 -11.93 -13.28 12.34
N LYS A 524 -13.16 -13.80 12.12
CA LYS A 524 -13.75 -13.97 10.80
C LYS A 524 -13.99 -12.63 10.09
N PHE A 525 -14.04 -11.54 10.86
CA PHE A 525 -14.27 -10.19 10.35
C PHE A 525 -12.99 -9.43 10.06
N VAL A 526 -11.82 -9.89 10.52
CA VAL A 526 -10.53 -9.23 10.22
C VAL A 526 -10.33 -9.04 8.71
N PRO A 527 -10.46 -10.08 7.85
CA PRO A 527 -10.28 -9.90 6.42
C PRO A 527 -11.32 -8.95 5.79
N LYS A 528 -12.56 -8.98 6.30
CA LYS A 528 -13.65 -8.12 5.81
C LYS A 528 -13.38 -6.65 6.12
N VAL A 529 -13.03 -6.34 7.37
CA VAL A 529 -12.72 -4.98 7.83
C VAL A 529 -11.53 -4.43 7.05
N VAL A 530 -10.45 -5.21 6.91
CA VAL A 530 -9.25 -4.77 6.18
C VAL A 530 -9.54 -4.58 4.69
N ASN A 531 -10.28 -5.50 4.07
CA ASN A 531 -10.68 -5.35 2.68
C ASN A 531 -11.54 -4.09 2.46
N ASN A 532 -12.50 -3.82 3.34
CA ASN A 532 -13.36 -2.63 3.22
C ASN A 532 -12.57 -1.34 3.44
N ILE A 533 -11.66 -1.31 4.43
CA ILE A 533 -10.69 -0.21 4.59
C ILE A 533 -9.92 0.03 3.29
N CYS A 534 -9.48 -1.05 2.63
CA CYS A 534 -8.74 -0.96 1.38
C CYS A 534 -9.58 -0.52 0.20
N GLN A 535 -10.82 -1.00 0.08
CA GLN A 535 -11.75 -0.57 -0.95
C GLN A 535 -12.07 0.92 -0.80
N GLU A 536 -12.35 1.37 0.42
CA GLU A 536 -12.66 2.76 0.71
C GLU A 536 -11.44 3.69 0.52
N PHE A 537 -10.25 3.19 0.87
CA PHE A 537 -9.01 3.92 0.58
C PHE A 537 -8.84 4.18 -0.93
N ASN A 538 -9.21 3.21 -1.77
CA ASN A 538 -9.06 3.25 -3.22
C ASN A 538 -10.23 3.94 -3.94
N SER A 539 -11.42 3.99 -3.35
CA SER A 539 -12.63 4.59 -3.93
C SER A 539 -12.57 6.12 -3.94
N GLN A 540 -11.92 6.71 -2.93
CA GLN A 540 -11.78 8.15 -2.82
C GLN A 540 -10.54 8.66 -3.59
N PRO A 541 -10.67 9.71 -4.42
CA PRO A 541 -9.56 10.23 -5.21
C PRO A 541 -8.39 10.66 -4.30
N ARG A 542 -7.17 10.32 -4.73
CA ARG A 542 -5.94 10.79 -4.09
C ARG A 542 -5.73 12.25 -4.51
N ASN A 543 -6.30 13.18 -3.75
CA ASN A 543 -5.80 14.54 -3.48
C ASN A 543 -6.87 15.38 -2.77
#